data_AF-A0A8H8QRG9-F1
#
_entry.id   AF-A0A8H8QRG9-F1
#
_cell.length_a   1.000
_cell.length_b   1.000
_cell.length_c   1.000
_cell.angle_alpha   90.00
_cell.angle_beta   90.00
_cell.angle_gamma   90.00
#
_symmetry.space_group_name_H-M   'P 1'
#
loop_
_entity.id
_entity.type
_entity.pdbx_description
1 polymer ?
#
loop_
_entity_poly.entity_id
_entity_poly.type
_entity_poly.pdbx_seq_one_letter_code
_entity_poly.pdbx_strand_id
1 'polypeptide(L)'
;MSVEAWDDKWLYLVGRFVSPARPSSKKPAAAACSASTDAITEKLLPGETLYCTSTSRYVCKAGRRTIPPWLMIAASGYGTTSSNWQKAEKLRVYYLEKERKAYLEKTGKKSISAKADAKLRKKAPLLRQYRLQAERQGTEEEAWMDKSYWDLEEWETRRKQGLQRLLTSVGVLPPLEK
;
A
#
# COMPACT_ATOMS: atom_id res chain seq x y z
N MET A 1 -5.28 -0.02 -13.60
CA MET A 1 -5.35 -0.85 -12.37
C MET A 1 -5.28 0.09 -11.17
N SER A 2 -6.10 -0.11 -10.14
CA SER A 2 -6.17 0.73 -8.93
C SER A 2 -6.12 -0.11 -7.66
N VAL A 3 -5.49 0.44 -6.60
CA VAL A 3 -5.69 -0.05 -5.24
C VAL A 3 -7.07 0.43 -4.79
N GLU A 4 -7.99 -0.49 -4.48
CA GLU A 4 -9.34 -0.11 -4.03
C GLU A 4 -9.48 -0.17 -2.51
N ALA A 5 -9.04 -1.26 -1.88
CA ALA A 5 -9.18 -1.43 -0.43
C ALA A 5 -8.12 -2.37 0.15
N TRP A 6 -8.10 -2.47 1.48
CA TRP A 6 -7.36 -3.48 2.22
C TRP A 6 -7.99 -3.75 3.58
N ASP A 7 -7.67 -4.93 4.12
CA ASP A 7 -7.88 -5.31 5.51
C ASP A 7 -6.51 -5.41 6.24
N ASP A 8 -6.43 -6.09 7.37
CA ASP A 8 -5.19 -6.23 8.14
C ASP A 8 -4.13 -7.09 7.44
N LYS A 9 -4.55 -7.96 6.51
CA LYS A 9 -3.72 -8.96 5.84
C LYS A 9 -3.65 -8.76 4.33
N TRP A 10 -4.78 -8.47 3.71
CA TRP A 10 -4.96 -8.49 2.26
C TRP A 10 -5.11 -7.09 1.68
N LEU A 11 -4.43 -6.86 0.55
CA LEU A 11 -4.58 -5.71 -0.32
C LEU A 11 -5.37 -6.12 -1.58
N TYR A 12 -6.37 -5.33 -1.95
CA TYR A 12 -7.24 -5.60 -3.09
C TYR A 12 -6.91 -4.64 -4.23
N LEU A 13 -6.40 -5.19 -5.35
CA LEU A 13 -6.15 -4.47 -6.58
C LEU A 13 -7.23 -4.79 -7.60
N VAL A 14 -7.74 -3.75 -8.26
CA VAL A 14 -8.75 -3.90 -9.31
C VAL A 14 -8.17 -3.43 -10.65
N GLY A 15 -8.12 -4.35 -11.61
CA GLY A 15 -7.89 -4.05 -13.02
C GLY A 15 -9.22 -3.91 -13.75
N ARG A 16 -9.45 -2.79 -14.41
CA ARG A 16 -10.58 -2.60 -15.34
C ARG A 16 -10.02 -2.55 -16.75
N PHE A 17 -10.60 -3.36 -17.64
CA PHE A 17 -10.22 -3.42 -19.04
C PHE A 17 -11.32 -2.75 -19.86
N VAL A 18 -10.98 -1.63 -20.48
CA VAL A 18 -11.94 -0.71 -21.09
C VAL A 18 -11.54 -0.39 -22.52
N SER A 19 -12.51 -0.18 -23.40
CA SER A 19 -12.23 0.48 -24.69
C SER A 19 -12.13 1.99 -24.48
N PRO A 20 -11.19 2.68 -25.15
CA PRO A 20 -11.18 4.13 -25.15
C PRO A 20 -12.47 4.67 -25.78
N ALA A 21 -12.91 5.84 -25.33
CA ALA A 21 -14.03 6.55 -25.95
C ALA A 21 -13.71 6.82 -27.42
N ARG A 22 -14.61 6.40 -28.33
CA ARG A 22 -14.43 6.65 -29.76
C ARG A 22 -14.61 8.16 -30.02
N PRO A 23 -13.69 8.83 -30.74
CA PRO A 23 -13.90 10.22 -31.15
C PRO A 23 -15.04 10.25 -32.17
N SER A 24 -16.23 10.63 -31.71
CA SER A 24 -17.41 10.81 -32.55
C SER A 24 -17.30 12.14 -33.29
N SER A 25 -17.24 12.10 -34.62
CA SER A 25 -17.32 13.26 -35.52
C SER A 25 -18.74 13.85 -35.64
N LYS A 26 -19.70 13.40 -34.82
CA LYS A 26 -21.07 13.92 -34.81
C LYS A 26 -21.28 14.80 -33.59
N LYS A 27 -21.69 16.06 -33.84
CA LYS A 27 -22.17 17.02 -32.84
C LYS A 27 -23.12 16.31 -31.86
N PRO A 28 -22.93 16.43 -30.54
CA PRO A 28 -23.80 15.73 -29.61
C PRO A 28 -25.19 16.38 -29.66
N ALA A 29 -26.19 15.62 -30.12
CA ALA A 29 -27.56 15.89 -29.78
C ALA A 29 -27.69 15.71 -28.26
N ALA A 30 -28.30 16.69 -27.59
CA ALA A 30 -28.61 16.64 -26.18
C ALA A 30 -29.61 15.51 -25.89
N ALA A 31 -29.09 14.28 -25.79
CA ALA A 31 -29.85 13.09 -25.45
C ALA A 31 -29.22 12.49 -24.20
N ALA A 32 -29.83 12.82 -23.07
CA ALA A 32 -29.79 12.11 -21.80
C ALA A 32 -28.41 11.59 -21.37
N CYS A 33 -27.64 12.45 -20.70
CA CYS A 33 -26.74 12.01 -19.63
C CYS A 33 -27.61 11.32 -18.56
N SER A 34 -27.98 10.07 -18.79
CA SER A 34 -28.42 9.20 -17.72
C SER A 34 -27.17 8.96 -16.87
N ALA A 35 -27.03 9.78 -15.83
CA ALA A 35 -26.13 9.56 -14.73
C ALA A 35 -26.57 8.27 -14.00
N SER A 36 -26.40 7.12 -14.66
CA SER A 36 -26.37 5.85 -13.98
C SER A 36 -25.13 5.90 -13.10
N THR A 37 -25.37 6.12 -11.81
CA THR A 37 -24.35 6.11 -10.76
C THR A 37 -24.04 4.65 -10.44
N ASP A 38 -23.77 3.85 -11.48
CA ASP A 38 -23.40 2.47 -11.28
C ASP A 38 -21.97 2.46 -10.72
N ALA A 39 -21.81 2.00 -9.49
CA ALA A 39 -20.50 1.91 -8.83
C ALA A 39 -19.49 1.06 -9.64
N ILE A 40 -20.00 0.23 -10.57
CA ILE A 40 -19.22 -0.55 -11.54
C ILE A 40 -18.53 0.38 -12.55
N THR A 41 -19.20 1.44 -12.99
CA THR A 41 -18.78 2.36 -14.06
C THR A 41 -18.26 3.73 -13.56
N GLU A 42 -18.26 3.99 -12.25
CA GLU A 42 -17.88 5.29 -11.62
C GLU A 42 -16.53 5.89 -12.09
N LYS A 43 -15.56 5.05 -12.48
CA LYS A 43 -14.24 5.51 -12.97
C LYS A 43 -14.10 5.50 -14.50
N LEU A 44 -15.15 5.17 -15.24
CA LEU A 44 -15.14 5.18 -16.69
C LEU A 44 -15.42 6.60 -17.19
N LEU A 45 -14.69 7.01 -18.22
CA LEU A 45 -15.03 8.24 -18.93
C LEU A 45 -16.28 8.01 -19.79
N PRO A 46 -17.09 9.06 -20.04
CA PRO A 46 -18.22 8.95 -20.95
C PRO A 46 -17.81 8.39 -22.32
N GLY A 47 -18.48 7.33 -22.76
CA GLY A 47 -18.19 6.65 -24.03
C GLY A 47 -17.15 5.52 -23.94
N GLU A 48 -16.54 5.29 -22.78
CA GLU A 48 -15.76 4.06 -22.55
C GLU A 48 -16.70 2.86 -22.35
N THR A 49 -16.30 1.69 -22.87
CA THR A 49 -17.00 0.43 -22.64
C THR A 49 -16.15 -0.44 -21.72
N LEU A 50 -16.71 -0.86 -20.58
CA LEU A 50 -16.07 -1.82 -19.68
C LEU A 50 -16.27 -3.23 -20.20
N TYR A 51 -15.18 -3.93 -20.52
CA TYR A 51 -15.24 -5.33 -20.94
C TYR A 51 -15.16 -6.29 -19.77
N CYS A 52 -14.20 -6.07 -18.87
CA CYS A 52 -14.05 -6.93 -17.70
C CYS A 52 -13.38 -6.21 -16.53
N THR A 53 -13.67 -6.74 -15.35
CA THR A 53 -13.04 -6.35 -14.08
C THR A 53 -12.33 -7.56 -13.51
N SER A 54 -11.04 -7.40 -13.20
CA SER A 54 -10.21 -8.39 -12.51
C SER A 54 -9.89 -7.89 -11.12
N THR A 55 -10.18 -8.70 -10.10
CA THR A 55 -9.88 -8.40 -8.70
C THR A 55 -8.80 -9.35 -8.21
N SER A 56 -7.65 -8.79 -7.86
CA SER A 56 -6.50 -9.52 -7.36
C SER A 56 -6.27 -9.23 -5.89
N ARG A 57 -6.12 -10.29 -5.09
CA ARG A 57 -5.88 -10.20 -3.65
C ARG A 57 -4.41 -10.52 -3.35
N TYR A 58 -3.70 -9.58 -2.73
CA TYR A 58 -2.28 -9.69 -2.41
C TYR A 58 -2.04 -9.71 -0.90
N VAL A 59 -1.03 -10.46 -0.47
CA VAL A 59 -0.48 -10.41 0.89
C VAL A 59 0.96 -9.94 0.80
N CYS A 60 1.29 -8.93 1.60
CA CYS A 60 2.65 -8.41 1.67
C CYS A 60 3.44 -9.18 2.73
N LYS A 61 4.61 -9.72 2.37
CA LYS A 61 5.45 -10.49 3.29
C LYS A 61 6.85 -9.91 3.38
N ALA A 62 7.42 -9.95 4.59
CA ALA A 62 8.85 -9.75 4.81
C ALA A 62 9.39 -10.97 5.59
N GLY A 63 10.14 -11.83 4.91
CA GLY A 63 10.46 -13.16 5.45
C GLY A 63 9.19 -13.97 5.69
N ARG A 64 9.02 -14.51 6.90
CA ARG A 64 7.81 -15.25 7.29
C ARG A 64 6.68 -14.36 7.83
N ARG A 65 6.92 -13.06 7.99
CA ARG A 65 5.97 -12.11 8.60
C ARG A 65 5.02 -11.52 7.56
N THR A 66 3.75 -11.39 7.95
CA THR A 66 2.76 -10.64 7.17
C THR A 66 2.85 -9.17 7.53
N ILE A 67 3.02 -8.32 6.53
CA ILE A 67 3.12 -6.88 6.69
C ILE A 67 1.75 -6.28 6.42
N PRO A 68 1.17 -5.51 7.36
CA PRO A 68 -0.11 -4.86 7.13
C PRO A 68 -0.05 -3.93 5.91
N PRO A 69 -1.06 -3.95 5.02
CA PRO A 69 -1.06 -3.11 3.83
C PRO A 69 -0.93 -1.61 4.12
N TRP A 70 -1.54 -1.12 5.21
CA TRP A 70 -1.40 0.28 5.63
C TRP A 70 0.05 0.68 5.86
N LEU A 71 0.86 -0.21 6.44
CA LEU A 71 2.26 0.06 6.74
C LEU A 71 3.10 0.06 5.47
N MET A 72 2.81 -0.85 4.54
CA MET A 72 3.47 -0.86 3.23
C MET A 72 3.20 0.45 2.47
N ILE A 73 1.95 0.90 2.44
CA ILE A 73 1.56 2.14 1.75
C ILE A 73 2.26 3.33 2.40
N ALA A 74 2.15 3.48 3.72
CA ALA A 74 2.77 4.58 4.44
C ALA A 74 4.31 4.59 4.32
N ALA A 75 4.95 3.44 4.45
CA ALA A 75 6.40 3.32 4.32
C ALA A 75 6.91 3.59 2.89
N SER A 76 6.06 3.47 1.86
CA SER A 76 6.38 3.91 0.50
C SER A 76 6.29 5.44 0.32
N GLY A 77 5.90 6.18 1.35
CA GLY A 77 5.82 7.64 1.36
C GLY A 77 4.44 8.20 1.03
N TYR A 78 3.44 7.34 0.86
CA TYR A 78 2.06 7.77 0.62
C TYR A 78 1.43 8.33 1.90
N GLY A 79 0.81 9.50 1.80
CA GLY A 79 0.15 10.25 2.86
C GLY A 79 -0.36 11.58 2.30
N THR A 80 -1.00 12.41 3.12
CA THR A 80 -1.47 13.74 2.68
C THR A 80 -0.30 14.65 2.27
N THR A 81 0.85 14.43 2.89
CA THR A 81 2.09 15.19 2.71
C THR A 81 3.29 14.25 2.51
N SER A 82 4.46 14.82 2.19
CA SER A 82 5.72 14.09 2.11
C SER A 82 6.28 13.62 3.46
N SER A 83 5.56 13.88 4.57
CA SER A 83 6.00 13.53 5.93
C SER A 83 6.25 12.04 6.12
N ASN A 84 5.40 11.18 5.56
CA ASN A 84 5.57 9.73 5.63
C ASN A 84 6.85 9.26 4.91
N TRP A 85 7.18 9.87 3.76
CA TRP A 85 8.43 9.58 3.07
C TRP A 85 9.64 9.91 3.94
N GLN A 86 9.64 11.10 4.57
CA GLN A 86 10.72 11.53 5.45
C GLN A 86 10.85 10.63 6.68
N LYS A 87 9.73 10.25 7.31
CA LYS A 87 9.70 9.30 8.44
C LYS A 87 10.30 7.95 8.02
N ALA A 88 9.84 7.40 6.90
CA ALA A 88 10.32 6.13 6.38
C ALA A 88 11.83 6.18 6.05
N GLU A 89 12.30 7.26 5.44
CA GLU A 89 13.71 7.41 5.09
C GLU A 89 14.61 7.50 6.33
N LYS A 90 14.19 8.27 7.35
CA LYS A 90 14.90 8.31 8.64
C LYS A 90 15.03 6.92 9.25
N LEU A 91 13.96 6.12 9.22
CA LEU A 91 13.98 4.75 9.74
C LEU A 91 14.89 3.83 8.91
N ARG A 92 14.88 3.95 7.57
CA ARG A 92 15.77 3.16 6.69
C ARG A 92 17.25 3.44 6.99
N VAL A 93 17.61 4.72 7.15
CA VAL A 93 18.97 5.13 7.50
C VAL A 93 19.34 4.61 8.89
N TYR A 94 18.46 4.81 9.88
CA TYR A 94 18.67 4.35 11.26
C TYR A 94 18.98 2.85 11.33
N TYR A 95 18.17 1.98 10.70
CA TYR A 95 18.41 0.55 10.75
C TYR A 95 19.66 0.11 9.99
N LEU A 96 20.01 0.81 8.90
CA LEU A 96 21.26 0.55 8.19
C LEU A 96 22.47 0.92 9.06
N GLU A 97 22.45 2.06 9.72
CA GLU A 97 23.50 2.51 10.63
C GLU A 97 23.63 1.60 11.84
N LYS A 98 22.52 1.14 12.42
CA LYS A 98 22.49 0.16 13.51
C LYS A 98 23.22 -1.12 13.13
N GLU A 99 22.97 -1.66 11.94
CA GLU A 99 23.64 -2.86 11.42
C GLU A 99 25.12 -2.63 11.10
N ARG A 100 25.48 -1.44 10.59
CA ARG A 100 26.88 -1.05 10.37
C ARG A 100 27.66 -0.96 11.68
N LYS A 101 27.09 -0.31 12.70
CA LYS A 101 27.71 -0.19 14.02
C LYS A 101 27.92 -1.56 14.66
N ALA A 102 26.89 -2.41 14.66
CA ALA A 102 26.98 -3.77 15.18
C ALA A 102 28.04 -4.62 14.44
N TYR A 103 28.20 -4.44 13.13
CA TYR A 103 29.24 -5.13 12.37
C TYR A 103 30.65 -4.66 12.75
N LEU A 104 30.87 -3.35 12.91
CA LEU A 104 32.17 -2.79 13.30
C LEU A 104 32.55 -3.25 14.71
N GLU A 105 31.62 -3.19 15.66
CA GLU A 105 31.81 -3.69 17.03
C GLU A 105 32.16 -5.19 17.04
N LYS A 106 31.43 -6.00 16.26
CA LYS A 106 31.68 -7.44 16.18
C LYS A 106 33.02 -7.81 15.53
N THR A 107 33.48 -7.03 14.56
CA THR A 107 34.68 -7.37 13.78
C THR A 107 35.94 -6.63 14.23
N GLY A 108 35.81 -5.60 15.07
CA GLY A 108 36.91 -4.72 15.49
C GLY A 108 37.51 -3.90 14.34
N LYS A 109 36.88 -3.89 13.16
CA LYS A 109 37.37 -3.16 11.98
C LYS A 109 37.03 -1.68 12.12
N LYS A 110 37.88 -0.82 11.53
CA LYS A 110 37.65 0.63 11.46
C LYS A 110 36.74 1.05 10.30
N SER A 111 36.59 0.20 9.28
CA SER A 111 35.80 0.49 8.09
C SER A 111 35.07 -0.74 7.55
N ILE A 112 34.05 -0.48 6.73
CA ILE A 112 33.19 -1.50 6.12
C ILE A 112 33.51 -1.59 4.63
N SER A 113 33.98 -2.75 4.18
CA SER A 113 34.18 -3.01 2.75
C SER A 113 32.85 -2.96 1.98
N ALA A 114 32.86 -2.59 0.71
CA ALA A 114 31.66 -2.55 -0.14
C ALA A 114 30.87 -3.88 -0.16
N LYS A 115 31.59 -5.03 -0.18
CA LYS A 115 30.98 -6.37 -0.14
C LYS A 115 30.25 -6.64 1.18
N ALA A 116 30.78 -6.15 2.30
CA ALA A 116 30.12 -6.24 3.60
C ALA A 116 28.92 -5.29 3.66
N ASP A 117 29.05 -4.04 3.21
CA ASP A 117 27.95 -3.06 3.20
C ASP A 117 26.75 -3.56 2.38
N ALA A 118 27.00 -4.16 1.21
CA ALA A 118 25.95 -4.76 0.40
C ALA A 118 25.17 -5.87 1.13
N LYS A 119 25.83 -6.64 2.01
CA LYS A 119 25.15 -7.65 2.85
C LYS A 119 24.33 -7.00 3.96
N LEU A 120 24.86 -5.95 4.59
CA LEU A 120 24.16 -5.22 5.66
C LEU A 120 22.88 -4.56 5.13
N ARG A 121 22.92 -3.95 3.93
CA ARG A 121 21.73 -3.38 3.27
C ARG A 121 20.61 -4.40 3.02
N LYS A 122 20.95 -5.67 2.79
CA LYS A 122 19.97 -6.76 2.64
C LYS A 122 19.36 -7.20 3.99
N LYS A 123 20.03 -6.92 5.10
CA LYS A 123 19.58 -7.24 6.47
C LYS A 123 18.79 -6.09 7.11
N ALA A 124 19.17 -4.85 6.81
CA ALA A 124 18.57 -3.62 7.31
C ALA A 124 17.23 -3.14 6.68
N PRO A 125 16.56 -3.77 5.68
CA PRO A 125 15.32 -3.23 5.14
C PRO A 125 14.26 -2.99 6.22
N LEU A 126 13.63 -1.81 6.20
CA LEU A 126 12.68 -1.36 7.21
C LEU A 126 11.59 -2.40 7.53
N LEU A 127 10.92 -2.92 6.51
CA LEU A 127 9.81 -3.87 6.71
C LEU A 127 10.27 -5.23 7.29
N ARG A 128 11.55 -5.58 7.23
CA ARG A 128 12.06 -6.78 7.93
C ARG A 128 12.15 -6.58 9.45
N GLN A 129 12.18 -5.33 9.91
CA GLN A 129 12.23 -4.98 11.32
C GLN A 129 10.86 -4.96 11.98
N TYR A 130 9.78 -5.02 11.19
CA TYR A 130 8.41 -4.98 11.69
C TYR A 130 8.11 -6.15 12.63
N ARG A 131 7.47 -5.83 13.76
CA ARG A 131 7.02 -6.77 14.79
C ARG A 131 5.53 -6.62 15.08
N LEU A 132 4.91 -7.74 15.43
CA LEU A 132 3.52 -7.76 15.92
C LEU A 132 3.47 -7.13 17.32
N GLN A 133 2.34 -6.55 17.70
CA GLN A 133 2.19 -5.93 19.03
C GLN A 133 2.57 -6.87 20.18
N ALA A 134 2.24 -8.16 20.09
CA ALA A 134 2.60 -9.16 21.10
C ALA A 134 4.13 -9.41 21.26
N GLU A 135 4.94 -9.04 20.27
CA GLU A 135 6.40 -9.18 20.30
C GLU A 135 7.13 -7.89 20.68
N ARG A 136 6.39 -6.78 20.82
CA ARG A 136 6.96 -5.46 21.08
C ARG A 136 7.23 -5.27 22.56
N GLN A 137 8.27 -4.50 22.84
CA GLN A 137 8.64 -4.10 24.20
C GLN A 137 8.08 -2.71 24.55
N GLY A 138 7.48 -2.02 23.58
CA GLY A 138 6.83 -0.72 23.79
C GLY A 138 7.83 0.44 23.85
N THR A 139 9.04 0.24 23.35
CA THR A 139 10.06 1.30 23.25
C THR A 139 9.67 2.34 22.20
N GLU A 140 10.14 3.59 22.34
CA GLU A 140 9.93 4.64 21.33
C GLU A 140 10.42 4.25 19.93
N GLU A 141 11.45 3.39 19.84
CA GLU A 141 11.96 2.84 18.57
C GLU A 141 10.94 2.00 17.81
N GLU A 142 9.86 1.55 18.46
CA GLU A 142 8.82 0.70 17.89
C GLU A 142 7.55 1.48 17.55
N ALA A 143 7.47 2.78 17.87
CA ALA A 143 6.27 3.61 17.63
C ALA A 143 5.85 3.62 16.15
N TRP A 144 6.81 3.57 15.23
CA TRP A 144 6.53 3.50 13.79
C TRP A 144 5.81 2.22 13.36
N MET A 145 5.77 1.19 14.19
CA MET A 145 5.06 -0.05 13.90
C MET A 145 3.56 0.05 14.21
N ASP A 146 3.12 1.17 14.80
CA ASP A 146 1.72 1.48 15.04
C ASP A 146 1.14 2.41 13.99
N LYS A 147 -0.16 2.25 13.74
CA LYS A 147 -0.89 2.96 12.69
C LYS A 147 -0.94 4.47 12.93
N SER A 148 -1.01 4.89 14.20
CA SER A 148 -1.08 6.30 14.64
C SER A 148 0.20 7.10 14.34
N TYR A 149 1.34 6.43 14.14
CA TYR A 149 2.58 7.11 13.77
C TYR A 149 2.55 7.67 12.35
N TRP A 150 1.72 7.09 11.48
CA TRP A 150 1.67 7.42 10.06
C TRP A 150 0.47 8.29 9.74
N ASP A 151 0.67 9.21 8.80
CA ASP A 151 -0.43 9.96 8.23
C ASP A 151 -1.16 9.11 7.19
N LEU A 152 -2.38 8.69 7.50
CA LEU A 152 -3.15 7.74 6.71
C LEU A 152 -4.53 8.26 6.32
N GLU A 153 -4.88 9.50 6.66
CA GLU A 153 -6.27 9.98 6.58
C GLU A 153 -6.83 9.93 5.15
N GLU A 154 -6.06 10.44 4.18
CA GLU A 154 -6.42 10.37 2.77
C GLU A 154 -6.61 8.91 2.31
N TRP A 155 -5.72 8.03 2.74
CA TRP A 155 -5.73 6.62 2.34
C TRP A 155 -6.83 5.83 3.01
N GLU A 156 -7.18 6.13 4.26
CA GLU A 156 -8.34 5.55 4.94
C GLU A 156 -9.64 5.98 4.29
N THR A 157 -9.74 7.24 3.87
CA THR A 157 -10.90 7.74 3.12
C THR A 157 -11.02 6.99 1.79
N ARG A 158 -9.93 6.93 1.01
CA ARG A 158 -9.89 6.17 -0.26
C ARG A 158 -10.18 4.68 -0.07
N ARG A 159 -9.66 4.06 0.99
CA ARG A 159 -9.89 2.65 1.34
C ARG A 159 -11.35 2.38 1.63
N LYS A 160 -12.01 3.22 2.43
CA LYS A 160 -13.44 3.07 2.76
C LYS A 160 -14.31 3.23 1.51
N GLN A 161 -14.02 4.24 0.68
CA GLN A 161 -14.73 4.45 -0.58
C GLN A 161 -14.53 3.28 -1.56
N GLY A 162 -13.29 2.80 -1.72
CA GLY A 162 -13.00 1.67 -2.59
C GLY A 162 -13.57 0.35 -2.08
N LEU A 163 -13.65 0.18 -0.76
CA LEU A 163 -14.38 -0.94 -0.16
C LEU A 163 -15.85 -0.89 -0.55
N GLN A 164 -16.53 0.25 -0.36
CA GLN A 164 -17.94 0.44 -0.75
C GLN A 164 -18.16 0.12 -2.23
N ARG A 165 -17.29 0.62 -3.12
CA ARG A 165 -17.35 0.28 -4.56
C ARG A 165 -17.19 -1.22 -4.83
N LEU A 166 -16.28 -1.88 -4.12
CA LEU A 166 -16.08 -3.33 -4.24
C LEU A 166 -17.31 -4.11 -3.79
N LEU A 167 -18.00 -3.68 -2.72
CA LEU A 167 -19.24 -4.32 -2.25
C LEU A 167 -20.29 -4.31 -3.36
N THR A 168 -20.45 -3.18 -4.05
CA THR A 168 -21.46 -3.02 -5.11
C THR A 168 -21.07 -3.75 -6.40
N SER A 169 -19.78 -3.75 -6.77
CA SER A 169 -19.33 -4.25 -8.08
C SER A 169 -18.97 -5.75 -8.12
N VAL A 170 -18.47 -6.30 -7.01
CA VAL A 170 -17.99 -7.68 -6.95
C VAL A 170 -18.81 -8.53 -5.96
N GLY A 171 -19.63 -7.88 -5.12
CA GLY A 171 -20.29 -8.53 -4.00
C GLY A 171 -19.34 -8.80 -2.83
N VAL A 172 -19.89 -9.09 -1.67
CA VAL A 172 -19.15 -9.49 -0.46
C VAL A 172 -19.40 -10.97 -0.25
N LEU A 173 -18.34 -11.77 -0.18
CA LEU A 173 -18.49 -13.09 0.42
C LEU A 173 -18.89 -12.86 1.89
N PRO A 174 -19.99 -13.45 2.38
CA PRO A 174 -20.39 -13.29 3.77
C PRO A 174 -19.19 -13.61 4.66
N PRO A 175 -19.02 -12.90 5.80
CA PRO A 175 -17.95 -13.19 6.72
C PRO A 175 -17.94 -14.69 6.99
N LEU A 176 -16.81 -15.35 6.72
CA LEU A 176 -16.63 -16.75 7.07
C LEU A 176 -16.92 -16.85 8.57
N GLU A 177 -18.02 -17.50 8.92
CA GLU A 177 -18.35 -17.79 10.32
C GLU A 177 -17.11 -18.43 10.95
N LYS A 178 -16.65 -17.85 12.05
CA LYS A 178 -15.48 -18.33 12.78
C LYS A 178 -15.86 -19.51 13.67
#